data_AF-A0A353NZU0-F1
#
_entry.id   AF-A0A353NZU0-F1
#
_cell.length_a   1.000
_cell.length_b   1.000
_cell.length_c   1.000
_cell.angle_alpha   90.00
_cell.angle_beta   90.00
_cell.angle_gamma   90.00
#
_symmetry.space_group_name_H-M   'P 1'
#
loop_
_entity.id
_entity.type
_entity.pdbx_description
1 polymer ?
#
loop_
_entity_poly.entity_id
_entity_poly.type
_entity_poly.pdbx_seq_one_letter_code
_entity_poly.pdbx_strand_id
1 'polypeptide(L)'
;MIQHRFNIDIYCLFLLNIGLMPCTLHAISQDNPDIKYIMIRKDFNLSRPEIINETKFNELMDHFKDLSDTETKIGIKFIISYFNADVNTIAKSLERILFYAEKTNTPILIKLDGEQWWKKRPDLWNWWDPNKPGYDPNNRNNVEWRWWGPEYALKICWRNWGRQLRVLPPPNLMSPKYRKACHDAMDVLMPIILNWYKTLPEDKKFLFAGLNLGWESSIGINSFYYPNGDQLYDQPEANDPQSGAVRADILSRGVVQQGYAALTTAGIRKSGDVTEEDLYKVVKIHLDDLCKYAHDFGFSRDKIISHGWGNESGELMYDAAVNQYSCPAWSEYWFVDDPGQDQGIMRNIKMSDAPYWGVVEWVLPPPYEKERWKKALSKTLSLPGCKMIGIYWWWFFDKNEEIHDAIREVCLESKGM
;
A
#
# COMPACT_ATOMS: atom_id res chain seq x y z
N MET A 1 28.91 -76.57 -36.00
CA MET A 1 29.23 -76.38 -37.43
C MET A 1 28.64 -75.04 -37.83
N ILE A 2 29.50 -74.07 -38.22
CA ILE A 2 29.22 -72.81 -38.94
C ILE A 2 28.50 -71.72 -38.09
N GLN A 3 29.19 -70.71 -37.51
CA GLN A 3 29.58 -69.40 -38.10
C GLN A 3 28.36 -68.61 -38.64
N HIS A 4 28.12 -67.31 -38.44
CA HIS A 4 28.90 -66.16 -37.99
C HIS A 4 27.96 -64.92 -38.03
N ARG A 5 28.12 -63.93 -37.12
CA ARG A 5 28.15 -62.46 -37.34
C ARG A 5 27.44 -61.59 -36.26
N PHE A 6 28.31 -60.76 -35.67
CA PHE A 6 28.19 -59.48 -34.97
C PHE A 6 27.06 -58.50 -35.36
N ASN A 7 26.45 -57.83 -34.37
CA ASN A 7 26.72 -56.43 -33.90
C ASN A 7 25.58 -56.01 -32.91
N ILE A 8 25.87 -55.72 -31.63
CA ILE A 8 26.22 -54.42 -31.00
C ILE A 8 25.04 -53.40 -30.97
N ASP A 9 24.55 -53.13 -29.75
CA ASP A 9 24.28 -51.80 -29.12
C ASP A 9 23.37 -51.99 -27.88
N ILE A 10 23.92 -52.08 -26.67
CA ILE A 10 24.09 -51.00 -25.66
C ILE A 10 22.78 -50.26 -25.32
N TYR A 11 22.15 -50.65 -24.20
CA TYR A 11 21.36 -49.76 -23.35
C TYR A 11 21.84 -49.92 -21.89
N CYS A 12 22.55 -48.89 -21.40
CA CYS A 12 22.93 -48.74 -20.00
C CYS A 12 21.72 -48.21 -19.21
N LEU A 13 21.29 -48.99 -18.20
CA LEU A 13 20.45 -48.51 -17.10
C LEU A 13 21.26 -47.52 -16.23
N PHE A 14 20.80 -46.28 -16.14
CA PHE A 14 21.18 -45.37 -15.05
C PHE A 14 20.04 -45.29 -14.02
N LEU A 15 20.34 -45.75 -12.81
CA LEU A 15 19.54 -45.55 -11.60
C LEU A 15 19.59 -44.07 -11.20
N LEU A 16 18.44 -43.40 -11.25
CA LEU A 16 18.27 -42.05 -10.72
C LEU A 16 17.93 -42.13 -9.23
N ASN A 17 18.92 -41.80 -8.40
CA ASN A 17 18.75 -41.47 -6.99
C ASN A 17 17.90 -40.20 -6.87
N ILE A 18 16.62 -40.35 -6.51
CA ILE A 18 15.77 -39.23 -6.10
C ILE A 18 16.06 -38.97 -4.62
N GLY A 19 17.07 -38.14 -4.38
CA GLY A 19 17.30 -37.53 -3.07
C GLY A 19 16.21 -36.51 -2.79
N LEU A 20 15.30 -36.84 -1.86
CA LEU A 20 14.43 -35.89 -1.19
C LEU A 20 15.30 -34.90 -0.41
N MET A 21 15.57 -33.73 -1.00
CA MET A 21 16.03 -32.56 -0.26
C MET A 21 14.79 -31.88 0.36
N PRO A 22 14.73 -31.68 1.69
CA PRO A 22 13.74 -30.80 2.27
C PRO A 22 14.04 -29.37 1.81
N CYS A 23 13.10 -28.77 1.08
CA CYS A 23 13.05 -27.33 0.84
C CYS A 23 12.83 -26.59 2.16
N THR A 24 13.91 -26.39 2.92
CA THR A 24 14.00 -25.37 3.96
C THR A 24 15.28 -24.58 3.72
N LEU A 25 15.30 -23.83 2.61
CA LEU A 25 16.12 -22.63 2.47
C LEU A 25 15.20 -21.43 2.73
N HIS A 26 14.89 -21.20 4.01
CA HIS A 26 14.51 -19.87 4.48
C HIS A 26 15.76 -19.23 5.07
N ALA A 27 16.52 -18.58 4.20
CA ALA A 27 17.46 -17.51 4.50
C ALA A 27 17.41 -16.62 3.24
N ILE A 28 17.29 -15.31 3.28
CA ILE A 28 18.06 -14.34 4.08
C ILE A 28 17.22 -13.05 4.16
N SER A 29 17.12 -12.47 5.36
CA SER A 29 17.23 -11.02 5.56
C SER A 29 18.19 -10.87 6.73
N GLN A 30 19.46 -10.63 6.43
CA GLN A 30 20.45 -10.11 7.38
C GLN A 30 20.44 -8.58 7.32
N ASP A 31 19.26 -7.98 7.10
CA ASP A 31 19.16 -6.54 7.21
C ASP A 31 19.53 -6.13 8.63
N ASN A 32 20.37 -5.11 8.73
CA ASN A 32 20.69 -4.50 10.01
C ASN A 32 19.36 -4.07 10.68
N PRO A 33 18.97 -4.70 11.81
CA PRO A 33 17.70 -4.45 12.47
C PRO A 33 17.56 -2.99 12.92
N ASP A 34 18.67 -2.26 13.02
CA ASP A 34 18.74 -0.91 13.55
C ASP A 34 18.47 0.18 12.49
N ILE A 35 18.44 -0.15 11.20
CA ILE A 35 18.17 0.84 10.14
C ILE A 35 16.71 1.33 10.23
N LYS A 36 16.54 2.64 10.31
CA LYS A 36 15.24 3.32 10.24
C LYS A 36 15.08 4.11 8.95
N TYR A 37 13.85 4.44 8.59
CA TYR A 37 13.55 5.13 7.33
C TYR A 37 12.68 6.36 7.54
N ILE A 38 13.07 7.47 6.90
CA ILE A 38 12.19 8.61 6.62
C ILE A 38 11.93 8.61 5.11
N MET A 39 10.71 8.26 4.72
CA MET A 39 10.30 8.07 3.33
C MET A 39 9.44 9.24 2.88
N ILE A 40 9.96 10.06 1.99
CA ILE A 40 9.25 11.24 1.49
C ILE A 40 8.44 10.84 0.26
N ARG A 41 7.12 11.06 0.30
CA ARG A 41 6.27 10.79 -0.85
C ARG A 41 6.63 11.73 -1.99
N LYS A 42 6.94 11.16 -3.16
CA LYS A 42 7.10 11.91 -4.42
C LYS A 42 6.17 11.36 -5.49
N ASP A 43 5.44 12.25 -6.15
CA ASP A 43 4.51 11.88 -7.21
C ASP A 43 5.22 11.87 -8.57
N PHE A 44 5.32 10.69 -9.17
CA PHE A 44 5.75 10.51 -10.56
C PHE A 44 4.55 10.16 -11.43
N ASN A 45 4.51 10.69 -12.66
CA ASN A 45 3.53 10.24 -13.63
C ASN A 45 3.96 8.88 -14.20
N LEU A 46 3.49 7.80 -13.58
CA LEU A 46 3.83 6.43 -13.95
C LEU A 46 3.32 5.99 -15.34
N SER A 47 2.46 6.79 -15.98
CA SER A 47 2.07 6.59 -17.39
C SER A 47 3.12 7.09 -18.39
N ARG A 48 4.18 7.74 -17.90
CA ARG A 48 5.24 8.36 -18.70
C ARG A 48 6.62 7.90 -18.21
N PRO A 49 7.06 6.68 -18.52
CA PRO A 49 8.35 6.17 -18.05
C PRO A 49 9.51 7.11 -18.37
N GLU A 50 9.49 7.78 -19.53
CA GLU A 50 10.56 8.63 -20.03
C GLU A 50 10.89 9.84 -19.15
N ILE A 51 9.94 10.31 -18.33
CA ILE A 51 10.17 11.47 -17.44
C ILE A 51 10.80 11.07 -16.10
N ILE A 52 10.86 9.77 -15.79
CA ILE A 52 11.52 9.24 -14.60
C ILE A 52 13.01 9.22 -14.90
N ASN A 53 13.78 10.08 -14.24
CA ASN A 53 15.21 10.24 -14.48
C ASN A 53 15.95 10.62 -13.19
N GLU A 54 17.28 10.60 -13.26
CA GLU A 54 18.19 10.91 -12.16
C GLU A 54 17.93 12.29 -11.54
N THR A 55 17.63 13.30 -12.35
CA THR A 55 17.30 14.66 -11.87
C THR A 55 16.11 14.63 -10.91
N LYS A 56 15.10 13.80 -11.16
CA LYS A 56 13.94 13.67 -10.26
C LYS A 56 14.28 13.07 -8.90
N PHE A 57 15.30 12.23 -8.79
CA PHE A 57 15.78 11.73 -7.51
C PHE A 57 16.61 12.81 -6.80
N ASN A 58 17.56 13.42 -7.52
CA ASN A 58 18.45 14.44 -6.98
C ASN A 58 17.70 15.70 -6.51
N GLU A 59 16.61 16.09 -7.16
CA GLU A 59 15.73 17.20 -6.70
C GLU A 59 15.34 17.09 -5.21
N LEU A 60 15.19 15.87 -4.67
CA LEU A 60 14.93 15.66 -3.25
C LEU A 60 16.23 15.40 -2.47
N MET A 61 17.02 14.45 -2.96
CA MET A 61 18.18 13.96 -2.22
C MET A 61 19.29 15.01 -2.09
N ASP A 62 19.27 16.06 -2.92
CA ASP A 62 20.22 17.15 -2.84
C ASP A 62 20.12 17.94 -1.53
N HIS A 63 18.96 17.91 -0.85
CA HIS A 63 18.80 18.48 0.48
C HIS A 63 19.47 17.64 1.58
N PHE A 64 19.95 16.42 1.27
CA PHE A 64 20.31 15.38 2.23
C PHE A 64 21.63 14.65 1.90
N LYS A 65 22.50 15.21 1.04
CA LYS A 65 23.71 14.54 0.48
C LYS A 65 24.71 13.97 1.50
N ASP A 66 24.75 14.50 2.72
CA ASP A 66 25.78 14.16 3.73
C ASP A 66 25.29 13.11 4.75
N LEU A 67 24.18 12.43 4.45
CA LEU A 67 23.50 11.51 5.37
C LEU A 67 23.65 10.03 4.96
N SER A 68 24.61 9.69 4.10
CA SER A 68 24.80 8.29 3.66
C SER A 68 25.12 7.33 4.80
N ASP A 69 25.82 7.81 5.83
CA ASP A 69 26.38 7.00 6.92
C ASP A 69 25.50 6.95 8.17
N THR A 70 24.32 7.59 8.15
CA THR A 70 23.40 7.60 9.30
C THR A 70 22.59 6.31 9.37
N GLU A 71 22.17 5.88 10.56
CA GLU A 71 21.33 4.69 10.72
C GLU A 71 19.90 4.94 10.23
N THR A 72 19.40 6.16 10.41
CA THR A 72 18.16 6.61 9.78
C THR A 72 18.45 7.03 8.35
N LYS A 73 17.89 6.30 7.38
CA LYS A 73 18.02 6.56 5.96
C LYS A 73 16.85 7.42 5.45
N ILE A 74 17.15 8.39 4.61
CA ILE A 74 16.13 9.18 3.91
C ILE A 74 15.92 8.58 2.52
N GLY A 75 14.67 8.43 2.12
CA GLY A 75 14.33 7.84 0.83
C GLY A 75 13.04 8.38 0.23
N ILE A 76 12.61 7.76 -0.87
CA ILE A 76 11.41 8.15 -1.61
C ILE A 76 10.34 7.06 -1.47
N LYS A 77 9.13 7.47 -1.06
CA LYS A 77 7.93 6.64 -1.16
C LYS A 77 7.28 6.86 -2.53
N PHE A 78 7.12 5.76 -3.27
CA PHE A 78 6.40 5.73 -4.54
C PHE A 78 5.06 5.05 -4.37
N ILE A 79 4.05 5.59 -5.04
CA ILE A 79 2.71 5.03 -5.07
C ILE A 79 2.38 4.58 -6.47
N ILE A 80 2.14 3.29 -6.62
CA ILE A 80 1.82 2.64 -7.88
C ILE A 80 0.35 2.21 -7.85
N SER A 81 -0.53 3.11 -8.28
CA SER A 81 -1.94 2.79 -8.53
C SER A 81 -2.07 2.01 -9.84
N TYR A 82 -1.99 0.69 -9.78
CA TYR A 82 -1.80 -0.17 -10.95
C TYR A 82 -3.04 -0.31 -11.85
N PHE A 83 -4.21 0.19 -11.43
CA PHE A 83 -5.41 0.32 -12.28
C PHE A 83 -5.65 1.74 -12.81
N ASN A 84 -4.69 2.63 -12.61
CA ASN A 84 -4.78 4.02 -13.06
C ASN A 84 -4.24 4.22 -14.49
N ALA A 85 -3.36 3.33 -14.93
CA ALA A 85 -2.73 3.28 -16.25
C ALA A 85 -2.56 1.82 -16.69
N ASP A 86 -2.02 1.60 -17.90
CA ASP A 86 -1.66 0.25 -18.36
C ASP A 86 -0.51 -0.32 -17.51
N VAL A 87 -0.68 -1.56 -17.02
CA VAL A 87 0.26 -2.18 -16.07
C VAL A 87 1.63 -2.42 -16.70
N ASN A 88 1.72 -2.70 -18.00
CA ASN A 88 3.00 -2.88 -18.69
C ASN A 88 3.75 -1.54 -18.83
N THR A 89 3.02 -0.44 -19.00
CA THR A 89 3.60 0.90 -18.96
C THR A 89 4.09 1.25 -17.55
N ILE A 90 3.33 0.91 -16.52
CA ILE A 90 3.73 1.07 -15.12
C ILE A 90 4.98 0.23 -14.81
N ALA A 91 5.07 -1.00 -15.31
CA ALA A 91 6.24 -1.87 -15.15
C ALA A 91 7.52 -1.19 -15.66
N LYS A 92 7.48 -0.55 -16.83
CA LYS A 92 8.61 0.22 -17.37
C LYS A 92 8.98 1.42 -16.48
N SER A 93 7.96 2.10 -15.93
CA SER A 93 8.19 3.17 -14.96
C SER A 93 8.87 2.66 -13.69
N LEU A 94 8.43 1.50 -13.20
CA LEU A 94 9.00 0.82 -12.04
C LEU A 94 10.45 0.42 -12.28
N GLU A 95 10.79 -0.21 -13.40
CA GLU A 95 12.18 -0.54 -13.77
C GLU A 95 13.08 0.70 -13.72
N ARG A 96 12.60 1.83 -14.24
CA ARG A 96 13.34 3.11 -14.19
C ARG A 96 13.49 3.63 -12.77
N ILE A 97 12.44 3.55 -11.94
CA ILE A 97 12.50 3.91 -10.52
C ILE A 97 13.59 3.09 -9.82
N LEU A 98 13.60 1.76 -9.99
CA LEU A 98 14.57 0.87 -9.37
C LEU A 98 16.00 1.18 -9.84
N PHE A 99 16.18 1.39 -11.15
CA PHE A 99 17.46 1.76 -11.74
C PHE A 99 18.02 3.07 -11.15
N TYR A 100 17.20 4.12 -11.07
CA TYR A 100 17.65 5.41 -10.55
C TYR A 100 17.78 5.41 -9.02
N ALA A 101 16.98 4.62 -8.29
CA ALA A 101 17.16 4.39 -6.87
C ALA A 101 18.55 3.81 -6.58
N GLU A 102 18.95 2.77 -7.32
CA GLU A 102 20.28 2.19 -7.19
C GLU A 102 21.38 3.15 -7.63
N LYS A 103 21.22 3.83 -8.76
CA LYS A 103 22.20 4.78 -9.30
C LYS A 103 22.49 5.93 -8.35
N THR A 104 21.45 6.43 -7.68
CA THR A 104 21.54 7.58 -6.77
C THR A 104 21.70 7.17 -5.30
N ASN A 105 21.80 5.87 -5.02
CA ASN A 105 21.86 5.33 -3.66
C ASN A 105 20.69 5.81 -2.77
N THR A 106 19.49 5.89 -3.36
CA THR A 106 18.28 6.38 -2.71
C THR A 106 17.41 5.20 -2.26
N PRO A 107 17.16 5.03 -0.95
CA PRO A 107 16.17 4.09 -0.45
C PRO A 107 14.78 4.37 -1.00
N ILE A 108 14.01 3.30 -1.24
CA ILE A 108 12.66 3.40 -1.78
C ILE A 108 11.67 2.51 -1.03
N LEU A 109 10.46 3.02 -0.88
CA LEU A 109 9.29 2.30 -0.40
C LEU A 109 8.29 2.26 -1.56
N ILE A 110 7.89 1.07 -1.98
CA ILE A 110 6.97 0.91 -3.10
C ILE A 110 5.60 0.54 -2.56
N LYS A 111 4.61 1.40 -2.77
CA LYS A 111 3.20 1.12 -2.47
C LYS A 111 2.50 0.60 -3.72
N LEU A 112 1.91 -0.59 -3.66
CA LEU A 112 1.05 -1.12 -4.73
C LEU A 112 -0.42 -0.93 -4.35
N ASP A 113 -1.17 -0.27 -5.22
CA ASP A 113 -2.55 0.14 -4.96
C ASP A 113 -3.50 -0.22 -6.10
N GLY A 114 -4.60 -0.90 -5.74
CA GLY A 114 -5.71 -1.21 -6.64
C GLY A 114 -7.04 -0.63 -6.18
N GLU A 115 -7.07 0.17 -5.11
CA GLU A 115 -8.32 0.57 -4.44
C GLU A 115 -8.76 1.97 -4.89
N GLN A 116 -7.80 2.89 -4.98
CA GLN A 116 -8.15 4.31 -5.07
C GLN A 116 -8.43 4.79 -6.49
N TRP A 117 -7.64 4.33 -7.46
CA TRP A 117 -7.67 4.84 -8.82
C TRP A 117 -7.72 3.71 -9.83
N TRP A 118 -8.94 3.30 -10.18
CA TRP A 118 -9.21 2.13 -11.01
C TRP A 118 -9.96 2.41 -12.32
N LYS A 119 -9.82 3.64 -12.82
CA LYS A 119 -10.50 4.12 -14.05
C LYS A 119 -10.11 3.39 -15.33
N LYS A 120 -8.96 2.70 -15.36
CA LYS A 120 -8.56 1.85 -16.51
C LYS A 120 -9.14 0.45 -16.45
N ARG A 121 -9.99 0.16 -15.46
CA ARG A 121 -10.71 -1.11 -15.33
C ARG A 121 -12.23 -0.96 -15.40
N PRO A 122 -12.78 -0.29 -16.44
CA PRO A 122 -14.23 -0.15 -16.57
C PRO A 122 -14.94 -1.49 -16.73
N ASP A 123 -14.22 -2.53 -17.17
CA ASP A 123 -14.66 -3.93 -17.18
C ASP A 123 -15.00 -4.49 -15.79
N LEU A 124 -14.58 -3.82 -14.71
CA LEU A 124 -14.92 -4.18 -13.34
C LEU A 124 -16.08 -3.37 -12.78
N TRP A 125 -16.20 -2.08 -13.08
CA TRP A 125 -17.13 -1.19 -12.38
C TRP A 125 -18.28 -0.63 -13.22
N ASN A 126 -18.17 -0.58 -14.56
CA ASN A 126 -19.25 -0.01 -15.36
C ASN A 126 -20.41 -1.01 -15.47
N TRP A 127 -21.44 -0.82 -14.65
CA TRP A 127 -22.66 -1.62 -14.65
C TRP A 127 -23.88 -0.88 -15.20
N TRP A 128 -23.80 0.43 -15.43
CA TRP A 128 -24.96 1.30 -15.68
C TRP A 128 -24.97 2.00 -17.04
N ASP A 129 -23.81 2.22 -17.67
CA ASP A 129 -23.74 3.00 -18.92
C ASP A 129 -23.39 2.10 -20.12
N PRO A 130 -24.39 1.66 -20.92
CA PRO A 130 -24.19 0.78 -22.07
C PRO A 130 -23.42 1.41 -23.23
N ASN A 131 -23.24 2.73 -23.21
CA ASN A 131 -22.51 3.45 -24.25
C ASN A 131 -21.04 3.69 -23.88
N LYS A 132 -20.62 3.32 -22.67
CA LYS A 132 -19.22 3.43 -22.21
C LYS A 132 -18.52 2.07 -22.20
N PRO A 133 -17.17 2.04 -22.34
CA PRO A 133 -16.40 0.80 -22.30
C PRO A 133 -16.68 -0.04 -21.05
N GLY A 134 -16.51 -1.35 -21.17
CA GLY A 134 -16.59 -2.28 -20.04
C GLY A 134 -17.99 -2.48 -19.45
N TYR A 135 -19.05 -1.96 -20.08
CA TYR A 135 -20.42 -2.17 -19.62
C TYR A 135 -20.78 -3.64 -19.50
N ASP A 136 -21.11 -4.06 -18.29
CA ASP A 136 -21.74 -5.34 -17.99
C ASP A 136 -22.63 -5.11 -16.76
N PRO A 137 -23.95 -5.35 -16.82
CA PRO A 137 -24.83 -5.18 -15.66
C PRO A 137 -24.40 -6.02 -14.44
N ASN A 138 -23.60 -7.08 -14.62
CA ASN A 138 -23.06 -7.87 -13.52
C ASN A 138 -21.89 -7.21 -12.77
N ASN A 139 -21.32 -6.12 -13.31
CA ASN A 139 -20.27 -5.35 -12.63
C ASN A 139 -20.76 -4.72 -11.32
N ARG A 140 -22.08 -4.64 -11.10
CA ARG A 140 -22.68 -4.32 -9.81
C ARG A 140 -22.15 -5.18 -8.67
N ASN A 141 -21.70 -6.41 -8.92
CA ASN A 141 -21.13 -7.29 -7.89
C ASN A 141 -19.66 -6.98 -7.55
N ASN A 142 -18.98 -6.16 -8.35
CA ASN A 142 -17.57 -5.80 -8.15
C ASN A 142 -17.39 -4.44 -7.47
N VAL A 143 -18.48 -3.72 -7.22
CA VAL A 143 -18.49 -2.42 -6.58
C VAL A 143 -19.27 -2.50 -5.27
N GLU A 144 -19.03 -1.55 -4.37
CA GLU A 144 -19.78 -1.47 -3.13
C GLU A 144 -21.26 -1.11 -3.33
N TRP A 145 -22.05 -1.49 -2.33
CA TRP A 145 -23.49 -1.25 -2.28
C TRP A 145 -23.84 -0.38 -1.08
N ARG A 146 -24.96 0.34 -1.17
CA ARG A 146 -25.55 1.11 -0.05
C ARG A 146 -26.60 0.35 0.75
N TRP A 147 -26.93 -0.88 0.35
CA TRP A 147 -27.86 -1.77 1.06
C TRP A 147 -27.63 -3.23 0.65
N TRP A 148 -28.34 -4.16 1.27
CA TRP A 148 -28.33 -5.58 0.93
C TRP A 148 -28.91 -5.81 -0.47
N GLY A 149 -28.06 -6.08 -1.45
CA GLY A 149 -28.44 -6.49 -2.79
C GLY A 149 -27.73 -5.71 -3.91
N PRO A 150 -27.43 -6.36 -5.05
CA PRO A 150 -26.73 -5.74 -6.17
C PRO A 150 -27.50 -4.61 -6.88
N GLU A 151 -28.82 -4.52 -6.68
CA GLU A 151 -29.65 -3.39 -7.11
C GLU A 151 -29.32 -2.07 -6.40
N TYR A 152 -28.56 -2.13 -5.30
CA TYR A 152 -28.07 -0.99 -4.53
C TYR A 152 -26.60 -0.66 -4.82
N ALA A 153 -26.04 -1.18 -5.91
CA ALA A 153 -24.69 -0.85 -6.34
C ALA A 153 -24.52 0.65 -6.58
N LEU A 154 -23.35 1.16 -6.21
CA LEU A 154 -23.00 2.58 -6.36
C LEU A 154 -22.50 2.88 -7.77
N LYS A 155 -22.76 4.09 -8.27
CA LYS A 155 -22.21 4.60 -9.55
C LYS A 155 -21.13 5.66 -9.35
N ILE A 156 -21.12 6.30 -8.19
CA ILE A 156 -20.28 7.43 -7.85
C ILE A 156 -20.08 7.50 -6.35
N CYS A 157 -18.93 8.00 -5.92
CA CYS A 157 -18.64 8.35 -4.54
C CYS A 157 -17.88 9.68 -4.48
N TRP A 158 -17.60 10.13 -3.26
CA TRP A 158 -16.83 11.33 -2.97
C TRP A 158 -15.66 11.01 -2.05
N ARG A 159 -14.67 11.87 -2.13
CA ARG A 159 -13.46 11.86 -1.31
C ARG A 159 -13.09 13.27 -0.93
N ASN A 160 -12.50 13.45 0.25
CA ASN A 160 -11.96 14.74 0.67
C ASN A 160 -10.54 14.58 1.24
N TRP A 161 -9.54 15.07 0.51
CA TRP A 161 -8.14 15.16 0.96
C TRP A 161 -7.66 16.62 0.98
N GLY A 162 -8.49 17.51 1.57
CA GLY A 162 -8.30 18.97 1.56
C GLY A 162 -9.15 19.68 0.51
N ARG A 163 -9.67 18.93 -0.46
CA ARG A 163 -10.74 19.33 -1.37
C ARG A 163 -11.61 18.12 -1.71
N GLN A 164 -12.91 18.34 -1.85
CA GLN A 164 -13.83 17.32 -2.31
C GLN A 164 -13.67 17.01 -3.80
N LEU A 165 -13.68 15.72 -4.14
CA LEU A 165 -13.60 15.19 -5.50
C LEU A 165 -14.65 14.08 -5.68
N ARG A 166 -15.26 14.01 -6.86
CA ARG A 166 -16.00 12.83 -7.31
C ARG A 166 -15.03 11.72 -7.66
N VAL A 167 -15.34 10.50 -7.24
CA VAL A 167 -14.58 9.29 -7.56
C VAL A 167 -15.51 8.20 -8.09
N LEU A 168 -14.92 7.24 -8.78
CA LEU A 168 -15.61 6.00 -9.18
C LEU A 168 -16.11 5.26 -7.93
N PRO A 169 -17.13 4.39 -8.07
CA PRO A 169 -17.60 3.61 -6.93
C PRO A 169 -16.42 2.81 -6.34
N PRO A 170 -16.36 2.61 -5.01
CA PRO A 170 -15.31 1.80 -4.42
C PRO A 170 -15.48 0.34 -4.85
N PRO A 171 -14.38 -0.41 -4.99
CA PRO A 171 -14.47 -1.82 -5.27
C PRO A 171 -15.12 -2.57 -4.10
N ASN A 172 -15.92 -3.57 -4.42
CA ASN A 172 -16.22 -4.65 -3.48
C ASN A 172 -14.89 -5.38 -3.23
N LEU A 173 -14.28 -5.14 -2.06
CA LEU A 173 -12.97 -5.70 -1.70
C LEU A 173 -12.95 -7.24 -1.72
N MET A 174 -14.12 -7.87 -1.67
CA MET A 174 -14.29 -9.31 -1.68
C MET A 174 -14.70 -9.88 -3.03
N SER A 175 -14.91 -9.04 -4.05
CA SER A 175 -15.23 -9.52 -5.38
C SER A 175 -14.10 -10.40 -5.93
N PRO A 176 -14.40 -11.64 -6.37
CA PRO A 176 -13.40 -12.50 -6.98
C PRO A 176 -12.75 -11.89 -8.22
N LYS A 177 -13.51 -11.15 -9.05
CA LYS A 177 -12.98 -10.49 -10.24
C LYS A 177 -12.03 -9.35 -9.87
N TYR A 178 -12.38 -8.57 -8.84
CA TYR A 178 -11.54 -7.49 -8.35
C TYR A 178 -10.23 -8.01 -7.73
N ARG A 179 -10.31 -8.98 -6.81
CA ARG A 179 -9.13 -9.57 -6.17
C ARG A 179 -8.21 -10.24 -7.17
N LYS A 180 -8.76 -11.02 -8.10
CA LYS A 180 -7.97 -11.60 -9.20
C LYS A 180 -7.27 -10.51 -10.00
N ALA A 181 -7.96 -9.43 -10.33
CA ALA A 181 -7.35 -8.31 -11.05
C ALA A 181 -6.19 -7.68 -10.27
N CYS A 182 -6.28 -7.58 -8.94
CA CYS A 182 -5.20 -7.07 -8.10
C CYS A 182 -3.98 -8.00 -8.17
N HIS A 183 -4.21 -9.31 -8.02
CA HIS A 183 -3.16 -10.33 -8.14
C HIS A 183 -2.52 -10.34 -9.53
N ASP A 184 -3.31 -10.30 -10.60
CA ASP A 184 -2.79 -10.24 -11.97
C ASP A 184 -1.88 -9.02 -12.18
N ALA A 185 -2.20 -7.87 -11.58
CA ALA A 185 -1.33 -6.69 -11.65
C ALA A 185 -0.07 -6.86 -10.78
N MET A 186 -0.20 -7.45 -9.60
CA MET A 186 0.93 -7.78 -8.73
C MET A 186 1.87 -8.79 -9.40
N ASP A 187 1.37 -9.78 -10.14
CA ASP A 187 2.17 -10.77 -10.88
C ASP A 187 3.05 -10.12 -11.96
N VAL A 188 2.67 -8.95 -12.47
CA VAL A 188 3.49 -8.17 -13.41
C VAL A 188 4.57 -7.38 -12.66
N LEU A 189 4.24 -6.79 -11.52
CA LEU A 189 5.11 -5.81 -10.84
C LEU A 189 6.06 -6.43 -9.81
N MET A 190 5.59 -7.41 -9.05
CA MET A 190 6.36 -8.09 -7.99
C MET A 190 7.63 -8.78 -8.48
N PRO A 191 7.65 -9.51 -9.63
CA PRO A 191 8.89 -10.10 -10.13
C PRO A 191 9.99 -9.06 -10.35
N ILE A 192 9.64 -7.86 -10.85
CA ILE A 192 10.58 -6.77 -11.11
C ILE A 192 11.23 -6.31 -9.79
N ILE A 193 10.41 -6.07 -8.77
CA ILE A 193 10.87 -5.60 -7.44
C ILE A 193 11.71 -6.68 -6.76
N LEU A 194 11.21 -7.92 -6.70
CA LEU A 194 11.88 -9.00 -5.98
C LEU A 194 13.20 -9.38 -6.65
N ASN A 195 13.24 -9.43 -7.98
CA ASN A 195 14.47 -9.70 -8.72
C ASN A 195 15.50 -8.59 -8.46
N TRP A 196 15.11 -7.32 -8.59
CA TRP A 196 16.00 -6.20 -8.27
C TRP A 196 16.55 -6.30 -6.84
N TYR A 197 15.68 -6.47 -5.84
CA TYR A 197 16.11 -6.61 -4.45
C TYR A 197 17.08 -7.78 -4.27
N LYS A 198 16.82 -8.95 -4.85
CA LYS A 198 17.72 -10.12 -4.77
C LYS A 198 19.08 -9.84 -5.41
N THR A 199 19.12 -9.09 -6.51
CA THR A 199 20.36 -8.76 -7.23
C THR A 199 21.17 -7.62 -6.60
N LEU A 200 20.58 -6.83 -5.69
CA LEU A 200 21.33 -5.81 -4.95
C LEU A 200 22.50 -6.45 -4.17
N PRO A 201 23.68 -5.81 -4.16
CA PRO A 201 24.74 -6.11 -3.21
C PRO A 201 24.24 -6.07 -1.76
N GLU A 202 24.87 -6.85 -0.87
CA GLU A 202 24.43 -6.97 0.52
C GLU A 202 24.47 -5.60 1.25
N ASP A 203 25.52 -4.82 1.01
CA ASP A 203 25.69 -3.46 1.53
C ASP A 203 24.69 -2.45 0.95
N LYS A 204 23.89 -2.84 -0.05
CA LYS A 204 22.83 -2.03 -0.66
C LYS A 204 21.41 -2.53 -0.39
N LYS A 205 21.20 -3.60 0.38
CA LYS A 205 19.85 -4.12 0.69
C LYS A 205 18.96 -3.09 1.38
N PHE A 206 19.56 -2.13 2.09
CA PHE A 206 18.86 -0.99 2.69
C PHE A 206 18.14 -0.10 1.67
N LEU A 207 18.48 -0.17 0.37
CA LEU A 207 17.77 0.59 -0.66
C LEU A 207 16.31 0.14 -0.79
N PHE A 208 15.96 -1.08 -0.39
CA PHE A 208 14.59 -1.54 -0.36
C PHE A 208 14.01 -1.45 1.04
N ALA A 209 13.36 -0.31 1.33
CA ALA A 209 12.67 -0.10 2.60
C ALA A 209 11.47 -1.04 2.76
N GLY A 210 10.80 -1.39 1.65
CA GLY A 210 9.79 -2.45 1.61
C GLY A 210 8.71 -2.28 0.53
N LEU A 211 7.78 -3.22 0.55
CA LEU A 211 6.58 -3.29 -0.28
C LEU A 211 5.36 -2.97 0.59
N ASN A 212 4.77 -1.79 0.40
CA ASN A 212 3.57 -1.36 1.10
C ASN A 212 2.31 -1.79 0.32
N LEU A 213 1.41 -2.54 0.95
CA LEU A 213 0.21 -3.10 0.34
C LEU A 213 -1.05 -2.58 1.03
N GLY A 214 -2.08 -2.31 0.21
CA GLY A 214 -3.28 -1.58 0.62
C GLY A 214 -3.07 -0.07 0.57
N TRP A 215 -4.10 0.72 0.90
CA TRP A 215 -4.00 2.20 0.81
C TRP A 215 -4.18 2.99 2.11
N GLU A 216 -4.56 2.42 3.24
CA GLU A 216 -5.61 2.95 4.15
C GLU A 216 -6.92 2.22 3.85
N SER A 217 -6.79 0.90 3.64
CA SER A 217 -7.88 0.07 3.16
C SER A 217 -9.02 0.16 4.17
N SER A 218 -10.17 0.58 3.69
CA SER A 218 -11.33 0.91 4.53
C SER A 218 -12.56 1.04 3.64
N ILE A 219 -13.74 0.95 4.25
CA ILE A 219 -15.02 1.09 3.56
C ILE A 219 -15.70 2.36 4.07
N GLY A 220 -16.13 3.21 3.15
CA GLY A 220 -16.90 4.42 3.48
C GLY A 220 -16.10 5.64 3.95
N ILE A 221 -14.77 5.60 3.95
CA ILE A 221 -13.91 6.73 4.33
C ILE A 221 -13.28 7.37 3.10
N ASN A 222 -12.39 6.63 2.43
CA ASN A 222 -11.69 7.14 1.24
C ASN A 222 -12.62 7.20 0.02
N SER A 223 -13.80 6.60 0.06
CA SER A 223 -14.86 6.75 -0.93
C SER A 223 -16.21 6.73 -0.24
N PHE A 224 -16.66 7.89 0.27
CA PHE A 224 -17.93 8.01 0.97
C PHE A 224 -19.08 8.32 0.00
N TYR A 225 -20.33 7.97 0.35
CA TYR A 225 -21.50 8.12 -0.53
C TYR A 225 -22.54 9.02 0.13
N TYR A 226 -22.97 10.07 -0.58
CA TYR A 226 -24.05 10.92 -0.11
C TYR A 226 -25.43 10.29 -0.34
N PRO A 227 -26.44 10.67 0.47
CA PRO A 227 -27.82 10.32 0.19
C PRO A 227 -28.20 10.69 -1.26
N ASN A 228 -28.71 9.70 -2.00
CA ASN A 228 -29.08 9.83 -3.42
C ASN A 228 -27.93 10.25 -4.37
N GLY A 229 -26.68 9.99 -4.00
CA GLY A 229 -25.51 10.38 -4.79
C GLY A 229 -25.53 9.98 -6.27
N ASP A 230 -26.09 8.82 -6.63
CA ASP A 230 -26.22 8.39 -8.02
C ASP A 230 -27.04 9.38 -8.90
N GLN A 231 -27.93 10.18 -8.31
CA GLN A 231 -28.69 11.22 -9.02
C GLN A 231 -27.82 12.43 -9.39
N LEU A 232 -26.65 12.57 -8.76
CA LEU A 232 -25.69 13.64 -9.01
C LEU A 232 -24.67 13.30 -10.12
N TYR A 233 -24.61 12.04 -10.56
CA TYR A 233 -23.60 11.57 -11.51
C TYR A 233 -23.54 12.43 -12.78
N ASP A 234 -24.70 12.73 -13.39
CA ASP A 234 -24.83 13.53 -14.61
C ASP A 234 -25.04 15.04 -14.32
N GLN A 235 -25.03 15.45 -13.06
CA GLN A 235 -25.19 16.85 -12.65
C GLN A 235 -23.83 17.56 -12.57
N PRO A 236 -23.76 18.89 -12.70
CA PRO A 236 -22.55 19.66 -12.43
C PRO A 236 -22.02 19.46 -11.00
N GLU A 237 -20.68 19.43 -10.83
CA GLU A 237 -20.03 19.27 -9.50
C GLU A 237 -20.42 20.37 -8.50
N ALA A 238 -20.82 21.55 -8.98
CA ALA A 238 -21.31 22.64 -8.14
C ALA A 238 -22.58 22.27 -7.34
N ASN A 239 -23.30 21.23 -7.75
CA ASN A 239 -24.48 20.71 -7.06
C ASN A 239 -24.15 19.64 -6.01
N ASP A 240 -22.88 19.28 -5.85
CA ASP A 240 -22.49 18.27 -4.87
C ASP A 240 -22.69 18.80 -3.45
N PRO A 241 -23.18 17.96 -2.51
CA PRO A 241 -23.22 18.29 -1.10
C PRO A 241 -21.81 18.65 -0.59
N GLN A 242 -21.74 19.61 0.33
CA GLN A 242 -20.47 20.10 0.88
C GLN A 242 -20.18 19.59 2.30
N SER A 243 -21.04 18.72 2.84
CA SER A 243 -20.87 18.16 4.17
C SER A 243 -19.76 17.11 4.17
N GLY A 244 -18.73 17.29 4.99
CA GLY A 244 -17.66 16.29 5.13
C GLY A 244 -18.09 15.01 5.86
N ALA A 245 -17.20 14.02 5.87
CA ALA A 245 -17.32 12.84 6.70
C ALA A 245 -17.32 13.21 8.20
N VAL A 246 -18.23 12.64 8.98
CA VAL A 246 -18.31 12.79 10.43
C VAL A 246 -17.42 11.74 11.09
N ARG A 247 -16.35 12.20 11.74
CA ARG A 247 -15.31 11.33 12.32
C ARG A 247 -15.86 10.31 13.33
N ALA A 248 -16.65 10.81 14.28
CA ALA A 248 -17.20 10.03 15.39
C ALA A 248 -18.23 8.95 14.96
N ASP A 249 -18.76 9.04 13.73
CA ASP A 249 -19.60 7.98 13.19
C ASP A 249 -18.72 6.94 12.49
N ILE A 250 -18.43 5.85 13.21
CA ILE A 250 -17.51 4.81 12.73
C ILE A 250 -18.06 4.06 11.51
N LEU A 251 -19.38 3.94 11.41
CA LEU A 251 -20.02 3.06 10.42
C LEU A 251 -20.24 3.77 9.09
N SER A 252 -20.96 4.89 9.13
CA SER A 252 -21.42 5.58 7.93
C SER A 252 -20.66 6.87 7.65
N ARG A 253 -19.82 7.30 8.61
CA ARG A 253 -19.08 8.56 8.56
C ARG A 253 -20.01 9.76 8.34
N GLY A 254 -21.20 9.71 8.95
CA GLY A 254 -22.23 10.75 8.85
C GLY A 254 -22.90 10.87 7.48
N VAL A 255 -22.67 9.90 6.59
CA VAL A 255 -23.32 9.83 5.27
C VAL A 255 -24.05 8.49 5.13
N VAL A 256 -24.01 7.85 3.95
CA VAL A 256 -24.68 6.57 3.74
C VAL A 256 -23.73 5.41 4.05
N GLN A 257 -24.22 4.44 4.83
CA GLN A 257 -23.52 3.19 5.12
C GLN A 257 -23.15 2.45 3.83
N GLN A 258 -21.93 1.92 3.79
CA GLN A 258 -21.41 1.05 2.73
C GLN A 258 -20.93 -0.29 3.31
N GLY A 259 -20.37 -1.18 2.48
CA GLY A 259 -19.81 -2.46 2.91
C GLY A 259 -20.73 -3.64 2.70
N TYR A 260 -21.98 -3.40 2.31
CA TYR A 260 -22.96 -4.45 2.07
C TYR A 260 -22.50 -5.45 0.99
N ALA A 261 -21.78 -5.00 -0.05
CA ALA A 261 -21.29 -5.88 -1.10
C ALA A 261 -20.17 -6.79 -0.58
N ALA A 262 -19.15 -6.20 0.04
CA ALA A 262 -18.03 -6.96 0.59
C ALA A 262 -18.47 -7.93 1.69
N LEU A 263 -19.35 -7.52 2.60
CA LEU A 263 -19.88 -8.37 3.66
C LEU A 263 -20.70 -9.54 3.13
N THR A 264 -21.55 -9.28 2.14
CA THR A 264 -22.36 -10.33 1.48
C THR A 264 -21.45 -11.34 0.79
N THR A 265 -20.43 -10.85 0.08
CA THR A 265 -19.51 -11.68 -0.72
C THR A 265 -18.57 -12.51 0.17
N ALA A 266 -18.07 -11.95 1.27
CA ALA A 266 -17.29 -12.67 2.26
C ALA A 266 -18.13 -13.69 3.07
N GLY A 267 -19.46 -13.62 3.00
CA GLY A 267 -20.33 -14.45 3.81
C GLY A 267 -20.36 -14.07 5.31
N ILE A 268 -19.93 -12.84 5.64
CA ILE A 268 -19.92 -12.33 7.02
C ILE A 268 -21.32 -11.92 7.45
N ARG A 269 -22.02 -11.16 6.59
CA ARG A 269 -23.38 -10.68 6.84
C ARG A 269 -24.15 -10.53 5.53
N LYS A 270 -25.45 -10.82 5.56
CA LYS A 270 -26.35 -10.72 4.38
C LYS A 270 -27.68 -10.00 4.68
N SER A 271 -27.91 -9.60 5.92
CA SER A 271 -29.13 -8.93 6.39
C SER A 271 -28.89 -8.25 7.73
N GLY A 272 -29.81 -7.35 8.12
CA GLY A 272 -29.74 -6.61 9.38
C GLY A 272 -28.72 -5.48 9.35
N ASP A 273 -28.41 -4.92 10.52
CA ASP A 273 -27.50 -3.79 10.63
C ASP A 273 -26.04 -4.22 10.46
N VAL A 274 -25.27 -3.38 9.76
CA VAL A 274 -23.81 -3.49 9.68
C VAL A 274 -23.20 -2.99 10.98
N THR A 275 -22.23 -3.73 11.50
CA THR A 275 -21.48 -3.35 12.71
C THR A 275 -20.04 -2.96 12.37
N GLU A 276 -19.36 -2.31 13.31
CA GLU A 276 -17.94 -1.99 13.18
C GLU A 276 -17.11 -3.28 13.04
N GLU A 277 -17.52 -4.33 13.74
CA GLU A 277 -16.89 -5.65 13.67
C GLU A 277 -16.94 -6.26 12.28
N ASP A 278 -18.07 -6.10 11.59
CA ASP A 278 -18.22 -6.57 10.22
C ASP A 278 -17.24 -5.85 9.29
N LEU A 279 -17.16 -4.51 9.39
CA LEU A 279 -16.34 -3.67 8.53
C LEU A 279 -14.84 -3.95 8.72
N TYR A 280 -14.34 -4.03 9.95
CA TYR A 280 -12.92 -4.32 10.14
C TYR A 280 -12.58 -5.74 9.65
N LYS A 281 -13.43 -6.74 9.90
CA LYS A 281 -13.16 -8.14 9.48
C LYS A 281 -13.02 -8.25 7.97
N VAL A 282 -13.91 -7.62 7.23
CA VAL A 282 -13.88 -7.71 5.76
C VAL A 282 -12.67 -7.00 5.16
N VAL A 283 -12.27 -5.85 5.73
CA VAL A 283 -11.05 -5.14 5.33
C VAL A 283 -9.80 -5.95 5.70
N LYS A 284 -9.79 -6.57 6.88
CA LYS A 284 -8.71 -7.46 7.31
C LYS A 284 -8.50 -8.61 6.32
N ILE A 285 -9.57 -9.26 5.88
CA ILE A 285 -9.48 -10.34 4.87
C ILE A 285 -8.83 -9.85 3.58
N HIS A 286 -9.11 -8.62 3.14
CA HIS A 286 -8.50 -8.03 1.95
C HIS A 286 -7.02 -7.72 2.15
N LEU A 287 -6.63 -7.10 3.27
CA LEU A 287 -5.23 -6.84 3.57
C LEU A 287 -4.43 -8.13 3.75
N ASP A 288 -5.00 -9.13 4.43
CA ASP A 288 -4.41 -10.46 4.58
C ASP A 288 -4.19 -11.13 3.22
N ASP A 289 -5.13 -11.01 2.28
CA ASP A 289 -4.99 -11.54 0.92
C ASP A 289 -3.79 -10.95 0.19
N LEU A 290 -3.71 -9.61 0.13
CA LEU A 290 -2.62 -8.92 -0.55
C LEU A 290 -1.26 -9.26 0.06
N CYS A 291 -1.16 -9.21 1.40
CA CYS A 291 0.08 -9.51 2.11
C CYS A 291 0.48 -10.98 1.99
N LYS A 292 -0.49 -11.90 2.10
CA LYS A 292 -0.24 -13.34 1.87
C LYS A 292 0.22 -13.59 0.45
N TYR A 293 -0.40 -12.95 -0.55
CA TYR A 293 -0.05 -13.13 -1.95
C TYR A 293 1.41 -12.72 -2.22
N ALA A 294 1.84 -11.57 -1.68
CA ALA A 294 3.24 -11.14 -1.78
C ALA A 294 4.20 -12.05 -1.00
N HIS A 295 3.80 -12.53 0.17
CA HIS A 295 4.61 -13.46 0.96
C HIS A 295 4.81 -14.80 0.23
N ASP A 296 3.73 -15.40 -0.26
CA ASP A 296 3.77 -16.65 -1.04
C ASP A 296 4.57 -16.49 -2.35
N PHE A 297 4.57 -15.30 -2.94
CA PHE A 297 5.40 -14.97 -4.10
C PHE A 297 6.91 -14.94 -3.77
N GLY A 298 7.27 -14.72 -2.50
CA GLY A 298 8.64 -14.85 -2.01
C GLY A 298 9.25 -13.59 -1.40
N PHE A 299 8.46 -12.55 -1.11
CA PHE A 299 8.91 -11.48 -0.22
C PHE A 299 8.91 -11.98 1.22
N SER A 300 9.95 -11.65 1.98
CA SER A 300 9.98 -11.95 3.42
C SER A 300 9.01 -11.03 4.18
N ARG A 301 8.50 -11.51 5.31
CA ARG A 301 7.57 -10.75 6.17
C ARG A 301 8.07 -9.35 6.52
N ASP A 302 9.38 -9.23 6.82
CA ASP A 302 10.06 -7.98 7.15
C ASP A 302 10.24 -7.03 5.95
N LYS A 303 9.74 -7.40 4.77
CA LYS A 303 9.68 -6.54 3.57
C LYS A 303 8.27 -6.22 3.13
N ILE A 304 7.26 -6.82 3.73
CA ILE A 304 5.86 -6.56 3.41
C ILE A 304 5.28 -5.67 4.50
N ILE A 305 4.65 -4.57 4.09
CA ILE A 305 4.08 -3.59 5.00
C ILE A 305 2.59 -3.44 4.67
N SER A 306 1.70 -3.85 5.56
CA SER A 306 0.26 -3.61 5.41
C SER A 306 -0.07 -2.16 5.76
N HIS A 307 -1.01 -1.56 5.03
CA HIS A 307 -1.42 -0.18 5.22
C HIS A 307 -2.81 -0.08 5.87
N GLY A 308 -2.82 0.07 7.19
CA GLY A 308 -4.03 0.33 7.96
C GLY A 308 -4.36 1.81 8.10
N TRP A 309 -5.57 2.06 8.58
CA TRP A 309 -6.04 3.39 8.92
C TRP A 309 -7.04 3.31 10.07
N GLY A 310 -7.16 4.39 10.83
CA GLY A 310 -8.30 4.60 11.71
C GLY A 310 -8.63 6.07 11.92
N ASN A 311 -9.92 6.36 12.04
CA ASN A 311 -10.45 7.70 12.16
C ASN A 311 -10.51 8.16 13.61
N GLU A 312 -11.08 7.34 14.49
CA GLU A 312 -11.37 7.69 15.88
C GLU A 312 -10.46 6.89 16.80
N SER A 313 -9.98 7.53 17.88
CA SER A 313 -8.98 6.90 18.75
C SER A 313 -9.51 5.57 19.28
N GLY A 314 -8.86 4.48 18.86
CA GLY A 314 -9.18 3.13 19.29
C GLY A 314 -10.23 2.38 18.47
N GLU A 315 -10.76 2.91 17.35
CA GLU A 315 -11.68 2.16 16.47
C GLU A 315 -11.05 0.83 15.97
N LEU A 316 -11.86 -0.17 15.64
CA LEU A 316 -11.39 -1.50 15.26
C LEU A 316 -10.74 -1.54 13.87
N MET A 317 -10.92 -0.51 13.04
CA MET A 317 -10.31 -0.47 11.70
C MET A 317 -8.77 -0.47 11.75
N TYR A 318 -8.17 0.04 12.84
CA TYR A 318 -6.73 -0.05 13.07
C TYR A 318 -6.23 -1.52 13.06
N ASP A 319 -7.08 -2.46 13.48
CA ASP A 319 -6.72 -3.89 13.65
C ASP A 319 -6.65 -4.64 12.32
N ALA A 320 -7.22 -4.07 11.25
CA ALA A 320 -7.20 -4.67 9.92
C ALA A 320 -5.78 -4.80 9.35
N ALA A 321 -4.85 -3.94 9.79
CA ALA A 321 -3.45 -3.95 9.32
C ALA A 321 -2.65 -5.12 9.89
N VAL A 322 -3.03 -5.67 11.05
CA VAL A 322 -2.20 -6.66 11.77
C VAL A 322 -2.39 -8.05 11.17
N ASN A 323 -1.33 -8.66 10.66
CA ASN A 323 -1.37 -10.04 10.16
C ASN A 323 -0.01 -10.73 10.23
N GLN A 324 0.00 -12.04 9.97
CA GLN A 324 1.20 -12.88 10.07
C GLN A 324 2.17 -12.75 8.89
N TYR A 325 1.76 -12.09 7.80
CA TYR A 325 2.51 -12.02 6.54
C TYR A 325 3.24 -10.70 6.35
N SER A 326 2.94 -9.67 7.17
CA SER A 326 3.52 -8.33 7.06
C SER A 326 3.93 -7.74 8.41
N CYS A 327 4.65 -6.62 8.32
CA CYS A 327 4.75 -5.61 9.37
C CYS A 327 3.60 -4.62 9.24
N PRO A 328 2.83 -4.33 10.30
CA PRO A 328 1.74 -3.37 10.21
C PRO A 328 2.26 -1.94 10.15
N ALA A 329 1.57 -1.10 9.38
CA ALA A 329 1.79 0.33 9.40
C ALA A 329 0.49 1.09 9.21
N TRP A 330 0.46 2.34 9.67
CA TRP A 330 -0.74 3.17 9.65
C TRP A 330 -0.48 4.55 9.08
N SER A 331 -1.54 5.19 8.61
CA SER A 331 -1.59 6.64 8.59
C SER A 331 -1.80 7.17 10.00
N GLU A 332 -1.04 8.20 10.36
CA GLU A 332 -1.18 8.92 11.62
C GLU A 332 -1.42 10.39 11.31
N TYR A 333 -2.56 10.90 11.75
CA TYR A 333 -2.99 12.28 11.55
C TYR A 333 -3.48 12.96 12.84
N TRP A 334 -3.69 12.20 13.91
CA TRP A 334 -4.36 12.66 15.13
C TRP A 334 -3.38 12.92 16.26
N PHE A 335 -2.38 12.06 16.36
CA PHE A 335 -1.32 12.09 17.35
C PHE A 335 0.04 12.14 16.64
N VAL A 336 0.13 12.89 15.54
CA VAL A 336 1.32 12.97 14.68
C VAL A 336 2.60 13.37 15.39
N ASP A 337 2.51 14.16 16.45
CA ASP A 337 3.65 14.60 17.27
C ASP A 337 3.97 13.62 18.41
N ASP A 338 3.07 12.69 18.70
CA ASP A 338 3.24 11.63 19.69
C ASP A 338 2.34 10.40 19.40
N PRO A 339 2.70 9.54 18.43
CA PRO A 339 1.88 8.38 18.09
C PRO A 339 1.70 7.40 19.25
N GLY A 340 2.52 7.50 20.30
CA GLY A 340 2.35 6.75 21.55
C GLY A 340 1.02 7.02 22.28
N GLN A 341 0.32 8.10 21.92
CA GLN A 341 -1.03 8.40 22.43
C GLN A 341 -2.15 7.78 21.59
N ASP A 342 -1.88 7.29 20.37
CA ASP A 342 -2.88 6.64 19.54
C ASP A 342 -3.19 5.23 20.10
N GLN A 343 -4.36 5.09 20.70
CA GLN A 343 -4.77 3.84 21.34
C GLN A 343 -4.97 2.70 20.33
N GLY A 344 -5.38 3.03 19.10
CA GLY A 344 -5.58 2.05 18.03
C GLY A 344 -4.25 1.48 17.58
N ILE A 345 -3.27 2.33 17.28
CA ILE A 345 -1.92 1.90 16.91
C ILE A 345 -1.26 1.15 18.06
N MET A 346 -1.27 1.71 19.27
CA MET A 346 -0.57 1.12 20.42
C MET A 346 -1.17 -0.23 20.87
N ARG A 347 -2.49 -0.43 20.73
CA ARG A 347 -3.12 -1.75 20.94
C ARG A 347 -2.57 -2.76 19.93
N ASN A 348 -2.52 -2.39 18.67
CA ASN A 348 -2.15 -3.29 17.59
C ASN A 348 -0.66 -3.62 17.55
N ILE A 349 0.22 -2.71 17.97
CA ILE A 349 1.64 -3.01 18.20
C ILE A 349 1.79 -4.13 19.23
N LYS A 350 1.02 -4.11 20.32
CA LYS A 350 1.06 -5.15 21.36
C LYS A 350 0.50 -6.49 20.89
N MET A 351 -0.41 -6.49 19.92
CA MET A 351 -1.02 -7.69 19.34
C MET A 351 -0.17 -8.30 18.23
N SER A 352 0.70 -7.52 17.60
CA SER A 352 1.55 -7.95 16.51
C SER A 352 2.82 -8.62 17.02
N ASP A 353 3.19 -9.74 16.41
CA ASP A 353 4.49 -10.40 16.57
C ASP A 353 5.47 -10.03 15.44
N ALA A 354 5.13 -9.05 14.61
CA ALA A 354 6.00 -8.56 13.55
C ALA A 354 7.29 -7.94 14.13
N PRO A 355 8.43 -8.04 13.42
CA PRO A 355 9.70 -7.51 13.91
C PRO A 355 9.71 -5.99 14.05
N TYR A 356 8.84 -5.28 13.34
CA TYR A 356 8.70 -3.83 13.42
C TYR A 356 7.32 -3.37 12.95
N TRP A 357 7.05 -2.07 13.09
CA TRP A 357 5.90 -1.36 12.55
C TRP A 357 6.33 0.00 11.96
N GLY A 358 5.40 0.74 11.37
CA GLY A 358 5.69 2.09 10.90
C GLY A 358 4.48 3.01 10.81
N VAL A 359 4.76 4.30 10.59
CA VAL A 359 3.78 5.29 10.18
C VAL A 359 4.02 5.58 8.71
N VAL A 360 3.18 5.09 7.82
CA VAL A 360 3.42 5.16 6.36
C VAL A 360 2.80 6.40 5.70
N GLU A 361 1.89 7.09 6.37
CA GLU A 361 1.43 8.43 5.98
C GLU A 361 1.41 9.32 7.21
N TRP A 362 2.20 10.38 7.15
CA TRP A 362 2.44 11.29 8.27
C TRP A 362 2.58 12.70 7.73
N VAL A 363 1.86 13.65 8.34
CA VAL A 363 1.98 15.08 8.05
C VAL A 363 1.76 15.85 9.35
N LEU A 364 2.75 16.62 9.76
CA LEU A 364 2.62 17.52 10.90
C LEU A 364 2.00 18.86 10.44
N PRO A 365 0.77 19.22 10.90
CA PRO A 365 0.12 20.47 10.52
C PRO A 365 0.88 21.69 11.07
N PRO A 366 0.60 22.93 10.61
CA PRO A 366 1.23 24.14 11.14
C PRO A 366 1.20 24.26 12.68
N PRO A 367 2.15 25.00 13.31
CA PRO A 367 3.22 25.78 12.68
C PRO A 367 4.41 24.92 12.20
N TYR A 368 5.03 25.33 11.10
CA TYR A 368 6.13 24.61 10.43
C TYR A 368 7.50 25.05 10.94
N GLU A 369 7.78 24.74 12.20
CA GLU A 369 9.00 25.13 12.91
C GLU A 369 9.96 23.95 13.07
N LYS A 370 11.27 24.19 12.94
CA LYS A 370 12.30 23.13 12.99
C LYS A 370 12.20 22.29 14.26
N GLU A 371 12.21 22.91 15.43
CA GLU A 371 12.21 22.20 16.72
C GLU A 371 10.97 21.31 16.90
N ARG A 372 9.81 21.77 16.44
CA ARG A 372 8.56 21.01 16.51
C ARG A 372 8.60 19.78 15.60
N TRP A 373 9.08 19.96 14.37
CA TRP A 373 9.27 18.85 13.43
C TRP A 373 10.29 17.83 13.92
N LYS A 374 11.45 18.30 14.37
CA LYS A 374 12.52 17.45 14.93
C LYS A 374 11.99 16.63 16.09
N LYS A 375 11.35 17.28 17.07
CA LYS A 375 10.78 16.61 18.25
C LYS A 375 9.77 15.53 17.84
N ALA A 376 8.86 15.83 16.92
CA ALA A 376 7.84 14.88 16.48
C ALA A 376 8.45 13.66 15.75
N LEU A 377 9.42 13.90 14.86
CA LEU A 377 10.15 12.84 14.15
C LEU A 377 10.95 11.96 15.12
N SER A 378 11.78 12.56 15.99
CA SER A 378 12.57 11.81 16.98
C SER A 378 11.68 11.02 17.93
N LYS A 379 10.57 11.62 18.38
CA LYS A 379 9.64 10.93 19.27
C LYS A 379 9.00 9.73 18.60
N THR A 380 8.54 9.88 17.36
CA THR A 380 7.96 8.77 16.58
C THR A 380 8.97 7.66 16.32
N LEU A 381 10.19 7.99 15.87
CA LEU A 381 11.24 7.01 15.58
C LEU A 381 11.82 6.34 16.84
N SER A 382 11.69 6.96 18.02
CA SER A 382 12.14 6.37 19.28
C SER A 382 11.15 5.39 19.90
N LEU A 383 9.92 5.31 19.38
CA LEU A 383 8.96 4.30 19.84
C LEU A 383 9.51 2.88 19.52
N PRO A 384 9.43 1.93 20.47
CA PRO A 384 9.92 0.58 20.26
C PRO A 384 9.33 -0.07 19.01
N GLY A 385 10.21 -0.64 18.18
CA GLY A 385 9.84 -1.31 16.93
C GLY A 385 9.40 -0.37 15.80
N CYS A 386 9.38 0.96 15.98
CA CYS A 386 9.08 1.89 14.89
C CYS A 386 10.28 1.98 13.94
N LYS A 387 10.11 1.51 12.70
CA LYS A 387 11.17 1.47 11.68
C LYS A 387 11.02 2.56 10.62
N MET A 388 9.85 3.17 10.49
CA MET A 388 9.58 4.03 9.34
C MET A 388 8.58 5.14 9.61
N ILE A 389 8.86 6.31 9.04
CA ILE A 389 7.93 7.44 8.88
C ILE A 389 7.80 7.76 7.40
N GLY A 390 6.58 7.83 6.89
CA GLY A 390 6.24 8.21 5.52
C GLY A 390 5.70 9.63 5.46
N ILE A 391 6.54 10.62 5.14
CA ILE A 391 6.13 12.02 5.04
C ILE A 391 5.28 12.21 3.78
N TYR A 392 4.03 12.65 3.96
CA TYR A 392 3.10 12.97 2.89
C TYR A 392 3.11 14.46 2.55
N TRP A 393 2.54 14.79 1.39
CA TRP A 393 2.34 16.16 0.90
C TRP A 393 3.61 17.03 0.86
N TRP A 394 4.73 16.42 0.46
CA TRP A 394 6.03 17.08 0.39
C TRP A 394 6.04 18.39 -0.40
N TRP A 395 5.16 18.57 -1.39
CA TRP A 395 5.05 19.82 -2.15
C TRP A 395 4.68 21.05 -1.28
N PHE A 396 4.17 20.88 -0.06
CA PHE A 396 4.00 21.99 0.89
C PHE A 396 5.29 22.36 1.62
N PHE A 397 6.27 21.46 1.63
CA PHE A 397 7.48 21.52 2.45
C PHE A 397 8.76 21.58 1.63
N ASP A 398 8.69 21.39 0.31
CA ASP A 398 9.83 21.29 -0.62
C ASP A 398 10.77 22.50 -0.64
N LYS A 399 10.30 23.64 -0.12
CA LYS A 399 11.06 24.89 0.02
C LYS A 399 11.19 25.36 1.47
N ASN A 400 10.82 24.52 2.44
CA ASN A 400 10.85 24.88 3.85
C ASN A 400 12.17 24.41 4.48
N GLU A 401 13.12 25.32 4.59
CA GLU A 401 14.46 25.06 5.14
C GLU A 401 14.40 24.56 6.60
N GLU A 402 13.48 25.08 7.43
CA GLU A 402 13.29 24.64 8.81
C GLU A 402 12.92 23.14 8.89
N ILE A 403 12.06 22.67 7.99
CA ILE A 403 11.67 21.25 7.92
C ILE A 403 12.83 20.41 7.40
N HIS A 404 13.56 20.89 6.39
CA HIS A 404 14.73 20.19 5.87
C HIS A 404 15.79 20.02 6.96
N ASP A 405 16.09 21.07 7.71
CA ASP A 405 17.05 21.06 8.81
C ASP A 405 16.61 20.14 9.95
N ALA A 406 15.31 20.11 10.28
CA ALA A 406 14.78 19.19 11.27
C ALA A 406 15.04 17.72 10.88
N ILE A 407 14.73 17.34 9.63
CA ILE A 407 14.96 15.99 9.13
C ILE A 407 16.47 15.66 9.13
N ARG A 408 17.31 16.61 8.71
CA ARG A 408 18.78 16.45 8.73
C ARG A 408 19.29 16.20 10.15
N GLU A 409 18.87 17.00 11.13
CA GLU A 409 19.29 16.85 12.52
C GLU A 409 18.89 15.48 13.08
N VAL A 410 17.65 15.02 12.84
CA VAL A 410 17.21 13.67 13.28
C VAL A 410 18.08 12.56 12.68
N CYS A 411 18.45 12.67 11.41
CA CYS A 411 19.32 11.68 10.78
C CYS A 411 20.74 11.73 11.35
N LEU A 412 21.32 12.91 11.54
CA LEU A 412 22.65 13.07 12.11
C LEU A 412 22.75 12.57 13.55
N GLU A 413 21.69 12.75 14.36
CA GLU A 413 21.61 12.22 15.72
C GLU A 413 21.57 10.69 15.77
N SER A 414 21.22 10.02 14.67
CA SER A 414 21.30 8.57 14.54
C SER A 414 22.69 8.04 14.16
N LYS A 415 23.70 8.91 14.05
CA LYS A 415 25.08 8.49 13.77
C LYS A 415 25.77 8.07 15.07
N GLY A 416 25.80 6.78 15.36
CA GLY A 416 26.53 6.21 16.51
C GLY A 416 25.74 6.17 17.82
N MET A 417 24.42 6.01 17.74
CA MET A 417 23.67 5.30 18.79
C MET A 417 24.05 3.81 18.76
#